data_AF-A0A9W8JKP5-F1
#
_entry.id   AF-A0A9W8JKP5-F1
#
_cell.length_a   1.000
_cell.length_b   1.000
_cell.length_c   1.000
_cell.angle_alpha   90.00
_cell.angle_beta   90.00
_cell.angle_gamma   90.00
#
_symmetry.space_group_name_H-M   'P 1'
#
loop_
_entity.id
_entity.type
_entity.pdbx_description
1 polymer ?
#
loop_
_entity_poly.entity_id
_entity_poly.type
_entity_poly.pdbx_seq_one_letter_code
_entity_poly.pdbx_strand_id
1 'polypeptide(L)'
;MFSVKGFSTSELKGRAIVSHTGLQPSGGTWKCSKHADGTLCLHVRDAFELFQSVIGEDGQELDTAMFISIPSLASFTRQDSVSHSPILPPIPLALKNDPVLCPRPQPFRNPPVSILTLERGGSCPCPSGQTFYTPGSPTITRSCRIFTLFTVYDGVVEIQACPNCPSTRRRFIGPDLAKQGLFNFNNSIIVSHELLDEYTMAFVTSETPFNAFVATVAHRYTVSGTEFMGDDLFRSIWFAYALRLAMDNDMRCTRCGDCPDTVIWDGITLAFGRKHLSATLVPPTKTSEFSLQRLNMKNHPRQQLLLDSALRKLIRQVVNAPKLEDSLVKDIDDGPPSNAAQIELDRQSRQVVDHLARIDAVYAGLRKECEALAHFFLEAYGAIAYSKRKSAPSATTRFFLQIAAEESVLQMINGAALADLNDFLAAPHPKHLTKLLSIPGLYRVLLAQSRIDSLVPLLQWLANRATNVLQELSVEHLPLSGGAGAAVPESDWKVSSPDTTASCLSPFEIRP
;
A
#
# COMPACT_ATOMS: atom_id res chain seq x y z
N MET A 1 -6.54 1.37 -15.83
CA MET A 1 -5.70 0.45 -16.64
C MET A 1 -6.64 -0.43 -17.43
N PHE A 2 -6.42 -0.60 -18.72
CA PHE A 2 -7.35 -1.23 -19.67
C PHE A 2 -6.72 -2.49 -20.27
N SER A 3 -7.52 -3.53 -20.48
CA SER A 3 -7.10 -4.76 -21.13
C SER A 3 -7.86 -4.90 -22.45
N VAL A 4 -7.17 -4.71 -23.57
CA VAL A 4 -7.77 -4.70 -24.92
C VAL A 4 -7.27 -5.86 -25.76
N LYS A 5 -8.06 -6.28 -26.75
CA LYS A 5 -7.75 -7.42 -27.62
C LYS A 5 -6.50 -7.11 -28.44
N GLY A 6 -5.49 -7.97 -28.35
CA GLY A 6 -4.26 -7.86 -29.11
C GLY A 6 -4.21 -8.89 -30.22
N PHE A 7 -3.95 -8.44 -31.45
CA PHE A 7 -3.77 -9.31 -32.62
C PHE A 7 -2.42 -10.03 -32.51
N SER A 8 -2.39 -11.17 -31.81
CA SER A 8 -1.24 -12.06 -31.67
C SER A 8 -1.69 -13.49 -31.88
N THR A 9 -0.94 -14.25 -32.67
CA THR A 9 -1.24 -15.65 -33.07
C THR A 9 -1.04 -16.69 -31.95
N SER A 10 -0.54 -16.29 -30.78
CA SER A 10 -0.40 -17.14 -29.59
C SER A 10 -1.55 -16.87 -28.62
N GLU A 11 -2.36 -17.88 -28.30
CA GLU A 11 -3.58 -17.80 -27.46
C GLU A 11 -3.34 -17.23 -26.05
N LEU A 12 -2.12 -17.37 -25.50
CA LEU A 12 -1.73 -16.78 -24.20
C LEU A 12 -1.13 -15.36 -24.29
N LYS A 13 -0.95 -14.80 -25.49
CA LYS A 13 -0.43 -13.44 -25.74
C LYS A 13 -1.45 -12.53 -26.42
N GLY A 14 -2.73 -12.90 -26.45
CA GLY A 14 -3.80 -12.22 -27.19
C GLY A 14 -4.34 -10.91 -26.58
N ARG A 15 -3.74 -10.34 -25.53
CA ARG A 15 -4.22 -9.10 -24.90
C ARG A 15 -3.09 -8.09 -24.73
N ALA A 16 -3.40 -6.82 -24.94
CA ALA A 16 -2.50 -5.71 -24.63
C ALA A 16 -3.03 -4.99 -23.39
N ILE A 17 -2.16 -4.81 -22.40
CA ILE A 17 -2.44 -3.94 -21.27
C ILE A 17 -2.08 -2.51 -21.66
N VAL A 18 -3.03 -1.60 -21.50
CA VAL A 18 -2.86 -0.18 -21.73
C VAL A 18 -3.08 0.55 -20.42
N SER A 19 -2.09 1.31 -19.96
CA SER A 19 -2.24 2.20 -18.81
C SER A 19 -2.43 3.63 -19.27
N HIS A 20 -3.36 4.32 -18.62
CA HIS A 20 -3.53 5.77 -18.73
C HIS A 20 -3.16 6.38 -17.40
N THR A 21 -2.54 7.56 -17.45
CA THR A 21 -2.25 8.38 -16.27
C THR A 21 -2.77 9.78 -16.54
N GLY A 22 -3.93 10.11 -15.96
CA GLY A 22 -4.64 11.37 -16.12
C GLY A 22 -6.13 11.22 -15.78
N LEU A 23 -6.85 12.32 -15.59
CA LEU A 23 -8.27 12.29 -15.21
C LEU A 23 -9.24 12.23 -16.40
N GLN A 24 -8.77 12.64 -17.57
CA GLN A 24 -9.54 12.63 -18.81
C GLN A 24 -8.79 11.84 -19.88
N PRO A 25 -9.49 11.19 -20.83
CA PRO A 25 -8.85 10.43 -21.90
C PRO A 25 -7.83 11.27 -22.69
N SER A 26 -8.18 12.54 -22.97
CA SER A 26 -7.36 13.49 -23.74
C SER A 26 -6.24 14.16 -22.93
N GLY A 27 -6.35 14.21 -21.60
CA GLY A 27 -5.47 15.00 -20.71
C GLY A 27 -4.41 14.18 -19.96
N GLY A 28 -4.10 12.97 -20.41
CA GLY A 28 -3.16 12.08 -19.72
C GLY A 28 -2.24 11.30 -20.65
N THR A 29 -1.26 10.62 -20.06
CA THR A 29 -0.28 9.82 -20.81
C THR A 29 -0.76 8.38 -20.94
N TRP A 30 -0.74 7.87 -22.16
CA TRP A 30 -1.07 6.48 -22.47
C TRP A 30 0.19 5.65 -22.68
N LYS A 31 0.22 4.43 -22.14
CA LYS A 31 1.31 3.48 -22.32
C LYS A 31 0.75 2.11 -22.67
N CYS A 32 1.28 1.50 -23.73
CA CYS A 32 0.90 0.15 -24.13
C CYS A 32 2.01 -0.83 -23.75
N SER A 33 1.67 -1.90 -23.04
CA SER A 33 2.60 -3.01 -22.71
C SER A 33 3.21 -3.69 -23.94
N LYS A 34 2.59 -3.58 -25.11
CA LYS A 34 3.12 -4.15 -26.35
C LYS A 34 3.94 -3.19 -27.19
N HIS A 35 3.79 -1.87 -26.99
CA HIS A 35 4.47 -0.82 -27.77
C HIS A 35 5.02 0.24 -26.81
N ALA A 36 6.34 0.28 -26.66
CA ALA A 36 7.02 1.13 -25.68
C ALA A 36 7.08 2.62 -26.09
N ASP A 37 6.92 2.94 -27.38
CA ASP A 37 7.37 4.22 -27.95
C ASP A 37 6.30 5.31 -28.04
N GLY A 38 5.34 5.37 -27.11
CA GLY A 38 4.45 6.53 -26.92
C GLY A 38 3.52 6.89 -28.11
N THR A 39 3.64 6.20 -29.25
CA THR A 39 2.78 6.35 -30.41
C THR A 39 1.42 5.72 -30.15
N LEU A 40 0.34 6.40 -30.57
CA LEU A 40 -1.04 5.95 -30.52
C LEU A 40 -1.22 4.64 -31.31
N CYS A 41 -1.03 3.50 -30.64
CA CYS A 41 -1.29 2.20 -31.24
C CYS A 41 -2.79 1.85 -31.16
N LEU A 42 -3.24 0.90 -31.98
CA LEU A 42 -4.66 0.48 -32.00
C LEU A 42 -5.18 0.11 -30.60
N HIS A 43 -4.35 -0.53 -29.78
CA HIS A 43 -4.70 -0.85 -28.38
C HIS A 43 -4.96 0.40 -27.53
N VAL A 44 -4.17 1.47 -27.71
CA VAL A 44 -4.36 2.73 -26.97
C VAL A 44 -5.64 3.41 -27.42
N ARG A 45 -5.95 3.39 -28.72
CA ARG A 45 -7.22 3.91 -29.25
C ARG A 45 -8.42 3.14 -28.68
N ASP A 46 -8.39 1.81 -28.71
CA ASP A 46 -9.50 1.00 -28.19
C ASP A 46 -9.68 1.21 -26.67
N ALA A 47 -8.59 1.38 -25.93
CA ALA A 47 -8.63 1.72 -24.51
C ALA A 47 -9.12 3.17 -24.25
N PHE A 48 -8.81 4.11 -25.15
CA PHE A 48 -9.28 5.49 -25.11
C PHE A 48 -10.79 5.57 -25.34
N GLU A 49 -11.31 4.87 -26.36
CA GLU A 49 -12.74 4.79 -26.66
C GLU A 49 -13.51 4.18 -25.48
N LEU A 50 -12.97 3.12 -24.87
CA LEU A 50 -13.54 2.54 -23.66
C LEU A 50 -13.55 3.56 -22.51
N PHE A 51 -12.44 4.26 -22.28
CA PHE A 51 -12.36 5.25 -21.20
C PHE A 51 -13.30 6.44 -21.42
N GLN A 52 -13.46 6.88 -22.66
CA GLN A 52 -14.40 7.93 -23.05
C GLN A 52 -15.85 7.48 -22.85
N SER A 53 -16.17 6.23 -23.19
CA SER A 53 -17.50 5.65 -22.93
C SER A 53 -17.83 5.56 -21.44
N VAL A 54 -16.83 5.34 -20.58
CA VAL A 54 -16.99 5.25 -19.12
C VAL A 54 -17.26 6.63 -18.47
N ILE A 55 -16.68 7.70 -19.03
CA ILE A 55 -16.76 9.07 -18.51
C ILE A 55 -17.93 9.89 -19.12
N GLY A 56 -18.43 9.52 -20.31
CA GLY A 56 -19.47 10.24 -21.05
C GLY A 56 -18.92 11.31 -22.01
N GLU A 57 -19.74 11.79 -22.96
CA GLU A 57 -19.39 12.64 -24.13
C GLU A 57 -18.76 14.02 -23.83
N ASP A 58 -18.47 14.36 -22.58
CA ASP A 58 -17.80 15.62 -22.19
C ASP A 58 -16.28 15.64 -22.52
N GLY A 59 -15.86 14.93 -23.57
CA GLY A 59 -14.49 14.91 -24.06
C GLY A 59 -14.31 15.59 -25.41
N GLN A 60 -14.59 16.89 -25.55
CA GLN A 60 -14.19 17.70 -26.72
C GLN A 60 -13.94 19.15 -26.27
N GLU A 61 -12.97 19.95 -26.73
CA GLU A 61 -11.99 19.91 -27.83
C GLU A 61 -10.95 21.04 -27.57
N LEU A 62 -9.68 20.84 -28.00
CA LEU A 62 -8.54 21.78 -28.13
C LEU A 62 -7.88 22.32 -26.82
N ASP A 63 -6.58 22.18 -26.59
CA ASP A 63 -5.45 22.68 -27.41
C ASP A 63 -4.21 21.74 -27.37
N THR A 64 -3.58 21.51 -28.52
CA THR A 64 -2.35 20.69 -28.69
C THR A 64 -1.09 21.46 -28.27
N ALA A 65 -1.20 22.70 -27.81
CA ALA A 65 -0.06 23.57 -27.48
C ALA A 65 0.43 23.53 -26.01
N MET A 66 -0.14 22.72 -25.12
CA MET A 66 0.33 22.63 -23.70
C MET A 66 1.18 21.39 -23.38
N PHE A 67 1.73 20.70 -24.39
CA PHE A 67 2.70 19.63 -24.15
C PHE A 67 4.08 20.20 -23.84
N ILE A 68 4.36 20.35 -22.54
CA ILE A 68 5.59 19.96 -21.81
C ILE A 68 5.46 20.62 -20.44
N SER A 69 4.92 19.88 -19.47
CA SER A 69 5.27 19.99 -18.05
C SER A 69 4.63 18.82 -17.34
N ILE A 70 5.46 17.98 -16.75
CA ILE A 70 5.04 16.92 -15.82
C ILE A 70 4.33 17.63 -14.67
N PRO A 71 3.03 17.38 -14.40
CA PRO A 71 2.47 17.78 -13.14
C PRO A 71 3.11 16.87 -12.09
N SER A 72 3.86 17.47 -11.17
CA SER A 72 4.34 16.82 -9.95
C SER A 72 3.18 16.10 -9.26
N LEU A 73 3.43 15.01 -8.55
CA LEU A 73 2.44 14.43 -7.62
C LEU A 73 1.89 15.49 -6.63
N ALA A 74 2.62 16.59 -6.41
CA ALA A 74 2.19 17.75 -5.62
C ALA A 74 1.17 18.68 -6.32
N SER A 75 0.82 18.45 -7.58
CA SER A 75 -0.17 19.25 -8.33
C SER A 75 -1.48 18.50 -8.58
N PHE A 76 -1.86 17.57 -7.70
CA PHE A 76 -3.28 17.34 -7.48
C PHE A 76 -3.85 18.66 -6.95
N THR A 77 -4.19 19.59 -7.85
CA THR A 77 -5.09 20.70 -7.55
C THR A 77 -6.25 20.09 -6.80
N ARG A 78 -6.44 20.45 -5.52
CA ARG A 78 -7.56 20.00 -4.68
C ARG A 78 -8.82 20.03 -5.54
N GLN A 79 -9.26 18.86 -6.00
CA GLN A 79 -10.52 18.73 -6.68
C GLN A 79 -11.54 18.57 -5.57
N ASP A 80 -11.99 19.72 -5.07
CA ASP A 80 -13.13 19.77 -4.18
C ASP A 80 -14.34 19.15 -4.89
N SER A 81 -15.13 18.40 -4.13
CA SER A 81 -16.36 17.74 -4.59
C SER A 81 -17.56 18.68 -4.58
N VAL A 82 -18.63 18.30 -5.28
CA VAL A 82 -19.94 18.96 -5.16
C VAL A 82 -20.54 18.74 -3.77
N SER A 83 -20.43 17.52 -3.24
CA SER A 83 -20.75 17.26 -1.83
C SER A 83 -19.77 17.95 -0.90
N HIS A 84 -20.30 18.52 0.17
CA HIS A 84 -19.59 19.42 1.07
C HIS A 84 -20.07 19.35 2.51
N SER A 85 -21.28 18.84 2.74
CA SER A 85 -21.75 18.55 4.10
C SER A 85 -20.77 17.62 4.81
N PRO A 86 -20.60 17.78 6.14
CA PRO A 86 -19.89 16.80 6.96
C PRO A 86 -20.53 15.42 6.86
N ILE A 87 -19.69 14.39 6.85
CA ILE A 87 -20.08 12.99 6.75
C ILE A 87 -19.62 12.29 8.02
N LEU A 88 -20.49 11.49 8.64
CA LEU A 88 -20.13 10.73 9.83
C LEU A 88 -19.13 9.60 9.45
N PRO A 89 -18.09 9.34 10.27
CA PRO A 89 -17.20 8.21 10.06
C PRO A 89 -17.97 6.88 10.05
N PRO A 90 -17.44 5.80 9.43
CA PRO A 90 -18.02 4.46 9.56
C PRO A 90 -18.27 4.08 11.02
N ILE A 91 -19.39 3.40 11.31
CA ILE A 91 -19.79 3.06 12.70
C ILE A 91 -18.65 2.41 13.51
N PRO A 92 -17.87 1.45 12.98
CA PRO A 92 -16.79 0.83 13.74
C PRO A 92 -15.61 1.77 14.03
N LEU A 93 -15.49 2.87 13.29
CA LEU A 93 -14.45 3.89 13.46
C LEU A 93 -14.95 5.09 14.29
N ALA A 94 -16.26 5.22 14.47
CA ALA A 94 -16.85 6.30 15.26
C ALA A 94 -16.57 6.11 16.76
N LEU A 95 -16.13 7.16 17.43
CA LEU A 95 -15.96 7.20 18.87
C LEU A 95 -17.27 7.53 19.57
N LYS A 96 -17.39 7.15 20.84
CA LYS A 96 -18.59 7.44 21.66
C LYS A 96 -18.88 8.94 21.80
N ASN A 97 -17.84 9.77 21.68
CA ASN A 97 -17.92 11.22 21.87
C ASN A 97 -17.97 11.97 20.54
N ASP A 98 -17.99 11.28 19.39
CA ASP A 98 -18.09 11.94 18.11
C ASP A 98 -19.41 12.70 18.01
N PRO A 99 -19.39 13.94 17.50
CA PRO A 99 -20.60 14.74 17.38
C PRO A 99 -21.56 14.09 16.37
N VAL A 100 -22.82 13.93 16.77
CA VAL A 100 -23.88 13.50 15.85
C VAL A 100 -24.31 14.71 15.01
N LEU A 101 -23.58 14.98 13.92
CA LEU A 101 -23.82 16.12 13.05
C LEU A 101 -25.08 15.97 12.18
N CYS A 102 -25.41 14.74 11.79
CA CYS A 102 -26.58 14.43 10.99
C CYS A 102 -27.07 12.99 11.25
N PRO A 103 -28.35 12.67 10.98
CA PRO A 103 -28.80 11.27 10.98
C PRO A 103 -28.03 10.46 9.94
N ARG A 104 -27.57 9.26 10.31
CA ARG A 104 -26.91 8.37 9.35
C ARG A 104 -27.90 7.96 8.26
N PRO A 105 -27.59 8.19 6.98
CA PRO A 105 -28.48 7.79 5.89
C PRO A 105 -28.56 6.26 5.79
N GLN A 106 -29.66 5.76 5.24
CA GLN A 106 -29.76 4.35 4.89
C GLN A 106 -28.81 4.02 3.72
N PRO A 107 -28.25 2.79 3.66
CA PRO A 107 -27.40 2.39 2.53
C PRO A 107 -28.14 2.51 1.19
N PHE A 108 -27.52 3.19 0.23
CA PHE A 108 -28.08 3.32 -1.11
C PHE A 108 -27.80 2.06 -1.94
N ARG A 109 -28.79 1.16 -2.01
CA ARG A 109 -28.66 -0.16 -2.68
C ARG A 109 -29.60 -0.37 -3.87
N ASN A 110 -30.60 0.49 -4.02
CA ASN A 110 -31.60 0.37 -5.08
C ASN A 110 -31.38 1.44 -6.15
N PRO A 111 -31.82 1.20 -7.40
CA PRO A 111 -31.84 2.24 -8.43
C PRO A 111 -32.58 3.49 -7.96
N PRO A 112 -32.17 4.70 -8.38
CA PRO A 112 -32.90 5.91 -8.06
C PRO A 112 -34.32 5.85 -8.65
N VAL A 113 -35.34 6.08 -7.82
CA VAL A 113 -36.75 6.07 -8.24
C VAL A 113 -37.15 7.39 -8.92
N SER A 114 -36.42 8.46 -8.62
CA SER A 114 -36.67 9.81 -9.12
C SER A 114 -35.36 10.52 -9.45
N ILE A 115 -35.48 11.66 -10.12
CA ILE A 115 -34.37 12.60 -10.34
C ILE A 115 -33.78 13.00 -8.98
N LEU A 116 -32.46 13.07 -8.91
CA LEU A 116 -31.71 13.60 -7.76
C LEU A 116 -31.83 15.14 -7.79
N THR A 117 -32.81 15.66 -7.04
CA THR A 117 -33.23 17.06 -7.08
C THR A 117 -32.22 18.01 -6.46
N LEU A 118 -32.10 19.21 -7.03
CA LEU A 118 -31.22 20.26 -6.53
C LEU A 118 -31.89 20.97 -5.35
N GLU A 119 -31.38 20.75 -4.14
CA GLU A 119 -31.86 21.40 -2.93
C GLU A 119 -31.11 22.72 -2.63
N ARG A 120 -31.58 23.49 -1.63
CA ARG A 120 -30.89 24.72 -1.18
C ARG A 120 -29.44 24.51 -0.75
N GLY A 121 -29.09 23.29 -0.35
CA GLY A 121 -27.71 22.90 -0.02
C GLY A 121 -26.87 22.55 -1.24
N GLY A 122 -27.35 22.74 -2.46
CA GLY A 122 -26.58 22.47 -3.67
C GLY A 122 -25.36 23.38 -3.77
N SER A 123 -24.25 22.85 -4.27
CA SER A 123 -22.98 23.56 -4.32
C SER A 123 -22.17 23.29 -5.58
N CYS A 124 -21.25 24.19 -5.91
CA CYS A 124 -20.22 24.02 -6.91
C CYS A 124 -18.84 24.31 -6.27
N PRO A 125 -17.86 23.40 -6.40
CA PRO A 125 -16.51 23.60 -5.90
C PRO A 125 -15.77 24.59 -6.80
N CYS A 126 -15.83 25.88 -6.55
CA CYS A 126 -15.17 26.89 -7.41
C CYS A 126 -13.73 27.15 -6.91
N PRO A 127 -12.82 27.64 -7.77
CA PRO A 127 -11.46 27.97 -7.35
C PRO A 127 -11.39 29.01 -6.23
N SER A 128 -12.38 29.89 -6.13
CA SER A 128 -12.52 30.91 -5.09
C SER A 128 -13.28 30.43 -3.85
N GLY A 129 -13.61 29.13 -3.76
CA GLY A 129 -14.44 28.56 -2.71
C GLY A 129 -15.77 28.02 -3.23
N GLN A 130 -16.68 27.69 -2.31
CA GLN A 130 -17.94 27.06 -2.66
C GLN A 130 -18.97 28.08 -3.15
N THR A 131 -19.59 27.81 -4.30
CA THR A 131 -20.72 28.61 -4.79
C THR A 131 -22.01 27.82 -4.61
N PHE A 132 -22.99 28.41 -3.94
CA PHE A 132 -24.23 27.73 -3.57
C PHE A 132 -25.36 27.98 -4.57
N TYR A 133 -26.34 27.08 -4.51
CA TYR A 133 -27.59 27.17 -5.26
C TYR A 133 -28.25 28.55 -5.14
N THR A 134 -28.63 29.11 -6.28
CA THR A 134 -29.36 30.38 -6.38
C THR A 134 -30.83 30.10 -6.68
N PRO A 135 -31.76 30.38 -5.73
CA PRO A 135 -33.19 30.22 -5.96
C PRO A 135 -33.67 31.03 -7.16
N GLY A 136 -34.47 30.41 -8.03
CA GLY A 136 -35.07 31.06 -9.20
C GLY A 136 -34.18 31.14 -10.44
N SER A 137 -32.91 30.78 -10.35
CA SER A 137 -32.06 30.58 -11.53
C SER A 137 -32.40 29.26 -12.21
N PRO A 138 -32.33 29.17 -13.56
CA PRO A 138 -32.78 28.01 -14.30
C PRO A 138 -31.98 26.75 -13.93
N THR A 139 -32.68 25.65 -13.74
CA THR A 139 -32.10 24.32 -13.55
C THR A 139 -32.23 23.51 -14.83
N ILE A 140 -31.30 22.58 -15.03
CA ILE A 140 -31.32 21.59 -16.10
C ILE A 140 -31.11 20.21 -15.50
N THR A 141 -31.54 19.17 -16.21
CA THR A 141 -31.26 17.78 -15.83
C THR A 141 -30.04 17.27 -16.58
N ARG A 142 -29.29 16.36 -15.95
CA ARG A 142 -28.09 15.75 -16.51
C ARG A 142 -28.00 14.28 -16.11
N SER A 143 -27.56 13.43 -17.04
CA SER A 143 -27.29 12.02 -16.73
C SER A 143 -26.08 11.88 -15.81
N CYS A 144 -26.12 10.87 -14.94
CA CYS A 144 -25.05 10.56 -14.01
C CYS A 144 -24.97 9.06 -13.75
N ARG A 145 -23.81 8.61 -13.29
CA ARG A 145 -23.56 7.24 -12.86
C ARG A 145 -23.45 7.19 -11.35
N ILE A 146 -24.22 6.32 -10.72
CA ILE A 146 -24.28 6.13 -9.27
C ILE A 146 -23.61 4.80 -8.93
N PHE A 147 -22.37 4.87 -8.44
CA PHE A 147 -21.58 3.70 -8.07
C PHE A 147 -21.95 3.24 -6.66
N THR A 148 -22.35 1.97 -6.52
CA THR A 148 -22.63 1.33 -5.24
C THR A 148 -21.60 0.26 -4.93
N LEU A 149 -21.72 -0.42 -3.80
CA LEU A 149 -20.79 -1.50 -3.45
C LEU A 149 -20.87 -2.71 -4.39
N PHE A 150 -22.00 -2.90 -5.07
CA PHE A 150 -22.31 -4.11 -5.86
C PHE A 150 -22.47 -3.86 -7.36
N THR A 151 -22.92 -2.67 -7.74
CA THR A 151 -23.20 -2.33 -9.14
C THR A 151 -23.17 -0.81 -9.35
N VAL A 152 -23.23 -0.38 -10.61
CA VAL A 152 -23.52 1.00 -10.99
C VAL A 152 -24.96 1.12 -11.49
N TYR A 153 -25.62 2.22 -11.13
CA TYR A 153 -26.92 2.60 -11.67
C TYR A 153 -26.81 3.85 -12.52
N ASP A 154 -27.59 3.91 -13.59
CA ASP A 154 -27.81 5.16 -14.31
C ASP A 154 -28.85 6.00 -13.56
N GLY A 155 -28.59 7.30 -13.48
CA GLY A 155 -29.46 8.24 -12.79
C GLY A 155 -29.51 9.58 -13.52
N VAL A 156 -30.38 10.45 -13.03
CA VAL A 156 -30.51 11.83 -13.52
C VAL A 156 -30.40 12.74 -12.33
N VAL A 157 -29.59 13.79 -12.45
CA VAL A 157 -29.39 14.81 -11.43
C VAL A 157 -29.84 16.17 -11.97
N GLU A 158 -30.48 16.95 -11.10
CA GLU A 158 -30.82 18.34 -11.38
C GLU A 158 -29.63 19.23 -11.00
N ILE A 159 -29.26 20.14 -11.90
CA ILE A 159 -28.09 21.01 -11.75
C ILE A 159 -28.41 22.44 -12.19
N GLN A 160 -27.58 23.38 -11.75
CA GLN A 160 -27.67 24.79 -12.12
C GLN A 160 -26.31 25.28 -12.60
N ALA A 161 -26.29 26.11 -13.65
CA ALA A 161 -25.04 26.69 -14.15
C ALA A 161 -24.38 27.54 -13.06
N CYS A 162 -23.08 27.32 -12.80
CA CYS A 162 -22.38 28.07 -11.77
C CYS A 162 -22.00 29.48 -12.30
N PRO A 163 -22.43 30.57 -11.65
CA PRO A 163 -22.12 31.93 -12.12
C PRO A 163 -20.65 32.32 -11.92
N ASN A 164 -19.95 31.68 -10.98
CA ASN A 164 -18.57 32.01 -10.60
C ASN A 164 -17.51 31.22 -11.40
N CYS A 165 -17.93 30.19 -12.13
CA CYS A 165 -17.02 29.41 -12.95
C CYS A 165 -17.03 29.95 -14.38
N PRO A 166 -15.85 30.14 -15.01
CA PRO A 166 -15.80 30.57 -16.40
C PRO A 166 -16.50 29.55 -17.29
N SER A 167 -17.17 30.04 -18.34
CA SER A 167 -17.92 29.20 -19.29
C SER A 167 -17.07 28.11 -19.95
N THR A 168 -15.75 28.31 -20.03
CA THR A 168 -14.76 27.32 -20.50
C THR A 168 -14.62 26.11 -19.58
N ARG A 169 -14.89 26.25 -18.28
CA ARG A 169 -14.81 25.13 -17.32
C ARG A 169 -16.13 24.40 -17.12
N ARG A 170 -17.25 24.94 -17.63
CA ARG A 170 -18.62 24.39 -17.58
C ARG A 170 -18.96 23.66 -16.27
N ARG A 171 -18.63 24.26 -15.11
CA ARG A 171 -18.97 23.68 -13.81
C ARG A 171 -20.42 23.99 -13.46
N PHE A 172 -21.04 23.06 -12.75
CA PHE A 172 -22.43 23.17 -12.33
C PHE A 172 -22.54 23.02 -10.82
N ILE A 173 -23.47 23.78 -10.25
CA ILE A 173 -23.98 23.58 -8.90
C ILE A 173 -24.86 22.32 -8.96
N GLY A 174 -24.58 21.35 -8.09
CA GLY A 174 -25.40 20.15 -7.96
C GLY A 174 -25.74 19.82 -6.51
N PRO A 175 -26.60 18.82 -6.28
CA PRO A 175 -27.05 18.48 -4.94
C PRO A 175 -25.95 17.81 -4.12
N ASP A 176 -26.00 18.03 -2.81
CA ASP A 176 -25.03 17.48 -1.86
C ASP A 176 -25.23 15.98 -1.58
N LEU A 177 -26.48 15.51 -1.62
CA LEU A 177 -26.91 14.11 -1.51
C LEU A 177 -26.52 13.33 -0.24
N ALA A 178 -25.83 13.94 0.74
CA ALA A 178 -25.39 13.24 1.95
C ALA A 178 -26.54 12.56 2.71
N LYS A 179 -27.73 13.20 2.77
CA LYS A 179 -28.94 12.64 3.41
C LYS A 179 -29.47 11.37 2.73
N GLN A 180 -29.11 11.14 1.48
CA GLN A 180 -29.50 9.96 0.70
C GLN A 180 -28.46 8.85 0.76
N GLY A 181 -27.35 9.05 1.49
CA GLY A 181 -26.25 8.09 1.54
C GLY A 181 -25.42 8.07 0.27
N LEU A 182 -25.36 9.21 -0.42
CA LEU A 182 -24.67 9.40 -1.69
C LEU A 182 -23.72 10.59 -1.60
N PHE A 183 -22.56 10.44 -2.22
CA PHE A 183 -21.51 11.44 -2.35
C PHE A 183 -21.40 11.87 -3.82
N ASN A 184 -21.80 13.10 -4.10
CA ASN A 184 -21.71 13.73 -5.41
C ASN A 184 -20.31 14.30 -5.62
N PHE A 185 -19.49 13.60 -6.42
CA PHE A 185 -18.14 14.06 -6.72
C PHE A 185 -18.17 15.23 -7.71
N ASN A 186 -18.86 15.10 -8.85
CA ASN A 186 -18.82 16.08 -9.94
C ASN A 186 -20.08 16.17 -10.81
N ASN A 187 -21.25 15.82 -10.27
CA ASN A 187 -22.56 15.72 -10.94
C ASN A 187 -22.70 14.64 -12.02
N SER A 188 -21.60 14.08 -12.52
CA SER A 188 -21.64 12.95 -13.46
C SER A 188 -21.30 11.63 -12.78
N ILE A 189 -20.50 11.70 -11.72
CA ILE A 189 -20.08 10.57 -10.89
C ILE A 189 -20.56 10.80 -9.47
N ILE A 190 -21.42 9.90 -9.01
CA ILE A 190 -21.99 9.87 -7.67
C ILE A 190 -21.65 8.51 -7.08
N VAL A 191 -21.25 8.46 -5.81
CA VAL A 191 -20.78 7.24 -5.16
C VAL A 191 -21.51 7.04 -3.84
N SER A 192 -21.96 5.83 -3.54
CA SER A 192 -22.62 5.57 -2.25
C SER A 192 -21.64 5.68 -1.09
N HIS A 193 -22.12 6.22 0.03
CA HIS A 193 -21.36 6.23 1.28
C HIS A 193 -20.95 4.82 1.69
N GLU A 194 -21.84 3.84 1.49
CA GLU A 194 -21.55 2.42 1.76
C GLU A 194 -20.28 1.91 1.04
N LEU A 195 -20.08 2.28 -0.23
CA LEU A 195 -18.88 1.89 -0.98
C LEU A 195 -17.61 2.56 -0.43
N LEU A 196 -17.70 3.84 -0.06
CA LEU A 196 -16.57 4.62 0.45
C LEU A 196 -16.22 4.23 1.89
N ASP A 197 -17.22 3.94 2.71
CA ASP A 197 -17.09 3.42 4.07
C ASP A 197 -16.47 2.02 4.06
N GLU A 198 -16.88 1.14 3.14
CA GLU A 198 -16.28 -0.20 3.01
C GLU A 198 -14.77 -0.13 2.71
N TYR A 199 -14.35 0.76 1.81
CA TYR A 199 -12.91 0.95 1.59
C TYR A 199 -12.22 1.53 2.82
N THR A 200 -12.82 2.51 3.49
CA THR A 200 -12.27 3.10 4.71
C THR A 200 -12.07 2.02 5.78
N MET A 201 -13.02 1.10 5.92
CA MET A 201 -12.92 -0.06 6.81
C MET A 201 -11.80 -1.02 6.38
N ALA A 202 -11.73 -1.40 5.11
CA ALA A 202 -10.69 -2.29 4.61
C ALA A 202 -9.29 -1.68 4.78
N PHE A 203 -9.16 -0.38 4.54
CA PHE A 203 -7.94 0.39 4.72
C PHE A 203 -7.48 0.36 6.18
N VAL A 204 -8.37 0.64 7.14
CA VAL A 204 -8.00 0.68 8.57
C VAL A 204 -7.77 -0.72 9.16
N THR A 205 -8.53 -1.72 8.74
CA THR A 205 -8.50 -3.06 9.35
C THR A 205 -7.44 -3.99 8.78
N SER A 206 -7.02 -3.77 7.53
CA SER A 206 -6.13 -4.70 6.81
C SER A 206 -5.11 -4.00 5.91
N GLU A 207 -4.94 -2.68 6.05
CA GLU A 207 -4.02 -1.88 5.25
C GLU A 207 -4.25 -2.06 3.74
N THR A 208 -5.50 -2.32 3.34
CA THR A 208 -5.82 -2.67 1.95
C THR A 208 -5.49 -1.49 1.03
N PRO A 209 -4.59 -1.64 0.05
CA PRO A 209 -4.27 -0.57 -0.89
C PRO A 209 -5.41 -0.37 -1.91
N PHE A 210 -5.51 0.84 -2.47
CA PHE A 210 -6.55 1.20 -3.46
C PHE A 210 -6.68 0.20 -4.60
N ASN A 211 -5.56 -0.23 -5.20
CA ASN A 211 -5.58 -1.16 -6.34
C ASN A 211 -6.18 -2.53 -5.97
N ALA A 212 -5.89 -3.05 -4.78
CA ALA A 212 -6.45 -4.31 -4.32
C ALA A 212 -7.96 -4.19 -4.05
N PHE A 213 -8.40 -3.08 -3.45
CA PHE A 213 -9.82 -2.83 -3.22
C PHE A 213 -10.59 -2.65 -4.53
N VAL A 214 -10.10 -1.81 -5.44
CA VAL A 214 -10.72 -1.54 -6.74
C VAL A 214 -10.80 -2.82 -7.57
N ALA A 215 -9.75 -3.65 -7.60
CA ALA A 215 -9.79 -4.96 -8.25
C ALA A 215 -10.87 -5.87 -7.66
N THR A 216 -10.99 -5.90 -6.32
CA THR A 216 -12.00 -6.70 -5.63
C THR A 216 -13.43 -6.25 -5.98
N VAL A 217 -13.70 -4.95 -5.97
CA VAL A 217 -15.01 -4.40 -6.34
C VAL A 217 -15.30 -4.58 -7.83
N ALA A 218 -14.31 -4.39 -8.70
CA ALA A 218 -14.44 -4.64 -10.13
C ALA A 218 -14.80 -6.11 -10.41
N HIS A 219 -14.19 -7.07 -9.71
CA HIS A 219 -14.59 -8.47 -9.79
C HIS A 219 -16.04 -8.68 -9.35
N ARG A 220 -16.51 -7.99 -8.31
CA ARG A 220 -17.91 -8.06 -7.88
C ARG A 220 -18.88 -7.52 -8.94
N TYR A 221 -18.52 -6.44 -9.63
CA TYR A 221 -19.31 -5.85 -10.70
C TYR A 221 -19.47 -6.75 -11.92
N THR A 222 -18.58 -7.74 -12.11
CA THR A 222 -18.76 -8.75 -13.18
C THR A 222 -20.05 -9.54 -13.02
N VAL A 223 -20.57 -9.70 -11.79
CA VAL A 223 -21.83 -10.37 -11.51
C VAL A 223 -23.02 -9.57 -12.04
N SER A 224 -22.97 -8.24 -11.98
CA SER A 224 -24.02 -7.37 -12.53
C SER A 224 -23.83 -7.03 -14.01
N GLY A 225 -22.74 -7.50 -14.64
CA GLY A 225 -22.41 -7.18 -16.03
C GLY A 225 -22.03 -5.72 -16.25
N THR A 226 -21.65 -5.00 -15.19
CA THR A 226 -21.26 -3.58 -15.26
C THR A 226 -19.77 -3.39 -15.03
N GLU A 227 -19.25 -2.21 -15.36
CA GLU A 227 -17.84 -1.86 -15.15
C GLU A 227 -17.68 -0.89 -13.97
N PHE A 228 -16.75 -1.21 -13.08
CA PHE A 228 -16.36 -0.33 -11.98
C PHE A 228 -15.36 0.74 -12.44
N MET A 229 -15.25 1.83 -11.69
CA MET A 229 -14.31 2.90 -12.01
C MET A 229 -12.84 2.46 -11.83
N GLY A 230 -11.92 3.15 -12.50
CA GLY A 230 -10.49 2.90 -12.36
C GLY A 230 -9.87 3.46 -11.07
N ASP A 231 -8.71 2.91 -10.69
CA ASP A 231 -7.98 3.21 -9.45
C ASP A 231 -7.77 4.70 -9.18
N ASP A 232 -7.36 5.46 -10.19
CA ASP A 232 -7.06 6.90 -10.05
C ASP A 232 -8.31 7.70 -9.70
N LEU A 233 -9.42 7.40 -10.36
CA LEU A 233 -10.70 8.07 -10.13
C LEU A 233 -11.24 7.71 -8.75
N PHE A 234 -11.24 6.42 -8.38
CA PHE A 234 -11.69 5.98 -7.07
C PHE A 234 -10.87 6.62 -5.95
N ARG A 235 -9.54 6.66 -6.10
CA ARG A 235 -8.63 7.31 -5.15
C ARG A 235 -8.94 8.80 -4.97
N SER A 236 -9.14 9.53 -6.07
CA SER A 236 -9.53 10.95 -6.01
C SER A 236 -10.86 11.16 -5.30
N ILE A 237 -11.86 10.32 -5.57
CA ILE A 237 -13.17 10.38 -4.91
C ILE A 237 -13.03 10.09 -3.42
N TRP A 238 -12.29 9.05 -3.04
CA TRP A 238 -12.13 8.69 -1.65
C TRP A 238 -11.40 9.78 -0.86
N PHE A 239 -10.34 10.40 -1.40
CA PHE A 239 -9.71 11.53 -0.71
C PHE A 239 -10.66 12.72 -0.56
N ALA A 240 -11.48 13.02 -1.58
CA ALA A 240 -12.50 14.06 -1.47
C ALA A 240 -13.55 13.73 -0.39
N TYR A 241 -13.94 12.45 -0.27
CA TYR A 241 -14.84 11.95 0.77
C TYR A 241 -14.21 12.00 2.16
N ALA A 242 -12.96 11.54 2.31
CA ALA A 242 -12.22 11.52 3.56
C ALA A 242 -12.04 12.92 4.15
N LEU A 243 -11.86 13.95 3.31
CA LEU A 243 -11.83 15.35 3.73
C LEU A 243 -13.17 15.86 4.30
N ARG A 244 -14.28 15.14 4.07
CA ARG A 244 -15.60 15.44 4.62
C ARG A 244 -15.95 14.60 5.84
N LEU A 245 -15.17 13.58 6.15
CA LEU A 245 -15.39 12.78 7.35
C LEU A 245 -15.16 13.64 8.58
N ALA A 246 -16.16 13.70 9.46
CA ALA A 246 -16.14 14.45 10.71
C ALA A 246 -15.30 13.71 11.77
N MET A 247 -14.00 13.59 11.49
CA MET A 247 -12.97 13.07 12.38
C MET A 247 -12.35 14.22 13.19
N ASP A 248 -13.18 15.14 13.71
CA ASP A 248 -12.71 16.26 14.50
C ASP A 248 -12.63 15.85 15.98
N ASN A 249 -11.57 16.27 16.67
CA ASN A 249 -11.30 16.05 18.12
C ASN A 249 -10.83 14.64 18.55
N ASP A 250 -10.52 13.75 17.61
CA ASP A 250 -10.08 12.36 17.87
C ASP A 250 -8.55 12.22 18.03
N MET A 251 -7.76 13.13 17.45
CA MET A 251 -6.29 13.16 17.58
C MET A 251 -5.80 14.05 18.73
N ARG A 252 -6.65 14.32 19.73
CA ARG A 252 -6.25 15.04 20.95
C ARG A 252 -5.61 14.07 21.93
N CYS A 253 -4.32 14.23 22.18
CA CYS A 253 -3.65 13.47 23.23
C CYS A 253 -4.29 13.82 24.59
N THR A 254 -4.70 12.81 25.35
CA THR A 254 -5.30 13.02 26.69
C THR A 254 -4.33 13.70 27.67
N ARG A 255 -3.03 13.66 27.40
CA ARG A 255 -1.99 14.34 28.19
C ARG A 255 -1.56 15.68 27.61
N CYS A 256 -1.46 15.80 26.28
CA CYS A 256 -0.84 16.95 25.63
C CYS A 256 -1.84 17.90 24.95
N GLY A 257 -3.13 17.57 24.91
CA GLY A 257 -4.14 18.37 24.23
C GLY A 257 -4.03 18.32 22.71
N ASP A 258 -4.50 19.39 22.06
CA ASP A 258 -4.69 19.46 20.60
C ASP A 258 -3.36 19.65 19.84
N CYS A 259 -2.29 20.03 20.54
CA CYS A 259 -0.97 20.33 20.00
C CYS A 259 0.13 19.62 20.82
N PRO A 260 0.28 18.28 20.73
CA PRO A 260 1.39 17.60 21.38
C PRO A 260 2.74 18.09 20.84
N ASP A 261 3.70 18.32 21.74
CA ASP A 261 5.08 18.69 21.37
C ASP A 261 5.77 17.64 20.49
N THR A 262 5.30 16.39 20.54
CA THR A 262 5.81 15.28 19.72
C THR A 262 4.66 14.40 19.26
N VAL A 263 4.54 14.23 17.95
CA VAL A 263 3.62 13.29 17.31
C VAL A 263 4.44 12.15 16.72
N ILE A 264 4.18 10.91 17.15
CA ILE A 264 4.75 9.71 16.53
C ILE A 264 3.76 9.25 15.46
N TRP A 265 4.19 9.28 14.22
CA TRP A 265 3.44 8.73 13.09
C TRP A 265 4.00 7.36 12.77
N ASP A 266 3.19 6.32 12.91
CA ASP A 266 3.48 5.03 12.27
C ASP A 266 3.13 5.18 10.79
N GLY A 267 4.16 5.29 9.96
CA GLY A 267 4.01 5.60 8.55
C GLY A 267 5.06 4.89 7.71
N ILE A 268 4.63 4.38 6.57
CA ILE A 268 5.53 3.86 5.55
C ILE A 268 6.29 5.05 4.95
N THR A 269 7.60 5.11 5.18
CA THR A 269 8.44 6.15 4.56
C THR A 269 8.61 5.84 3.08
N LEU A 270 7.93 6.59 2.22
CA LEU A 270 8.18 6.58 0.78
C LEU A 270 9.40 7.44 0.46
N ALA A 271 10.53 6.80 0.17
CA ALA A 271 11.72 7.51 -0.28
C ALA A 271 11.53 7.95 -1.75
N PHE A 272 11.38 9.25 -1.97
CA PHE A 272 11.42 9.83 -3.31
C PHE A 272 12.87 10.06 -3.73
N GLY A 273 13.22 9.63 -4.95
CA GLY A 273 14.51 10.01 -5.53
C GLY A 273 14.63 11.54 -5.63
N ARG A 274 15.84 12.09 -5.43
CA ARG A 274 16.12 13.55 -5.39
C ARG A 274 15.49 14.35 -6.54
N LYS A 275 15.33 13.72 -7.71
CA LYS A 275 14.66 14.28 -8.91
C LYS A 275 13.17 14.61 -8.73
N HIS A 276 12.52 14.11 -7.68
CA HIS A 276 11.12 14.34 -7.36
C HIS A 276 10.92 15.34 -6.20
N LEU A 277 12.01 15.87 -5.63
CA LEU A 277 11.94 16.97 -4.67
C LEU A 277 11.61 18.26 -5.43
N SER A 278 10.40 18.79 -5.26
CA SER A 278 10.06 20.14 -5.68
C SER A 278 10.57 21.16 -4.67
N ALA A 279 10.77 22.42 -5.09
CA ALA A 279 11.13 23.52 -4.20
C ALA A 279 10.07 23.80 -3.11
N THR A 280 8.86 23.26 -3.28
CA THR A 280 7.72 23.40 -2.34
C THR A 280 7.62 22.25 -1.33
N LEU A 281 8.38 21.17 -1.50
CA LEU A 281 8.40 20.07 -0.53
C LEU A 281 9.20 20.49 0.70
N VAL A 282 8.48 20.81 1.77
CA VAL A 282 9.06 21.05 3.10
C VAL A 282 8.92 19.75 3.88
N PRO A 283 9.98 19.24 4.53
CA PRO A 283 9.86 18.08 5.39
C PRO A 283 8.81 18.36 6.49
N PRO A 284 7.98 17.38 6.85
CA PRO A 284 6.96 17.56 7.90
C PRO A 284 7.59 17.87 9.27
N THR A 285 8.88 17.58 9.42
CA THR A 285 9.70 17.93 10.58
C THR A 285 10.64 19.08 10.27
N LYS A 286 10.64 20.11 11.12
CA LYS A 286 11.63 21.19 11.10
C LYS A 286 12.71 20.89 12.13
N THR A 287 13.97 20.96 11.73
CA THR A 287 15.09 20.92 12.67
C THR A 287 15.13 22.22 13.46
N SER A 288 15.14 22.14 14.79
CA SER A 288 15.45 23.24 15.70
C SER A 288 16.96 23.34 15.95
N GLU A 289 17.42 24.43 16.58
CA GLU A 289 18.82 24.60 17.02
C GLU A 289 19.26 23.51 18.02
N PHE A 290 18.30 22.92 18.74
CA PHE A 290 18.53 21.82 19.68
C PHE A 290 18.42 20.43 19.02
N SER A 291 18.06 20.37 17.74
CA SER A 291 17.94 19.09 17.05
C SER A 291 19.32 18.45 16.92
N LEU A 292 19.40 17.17 17.30
CA LEU A 292 20.62 16.40 17.21
C LEU A 292 21.06 16.27 15.74
N GLN A 293 22.03 17.08 15.33
CA GLN A 293 22.60 17.02 13.98
C GLN A 293 23.67 15.93 13.92
N ARG A 294 23.32 14.79 13.33
CA ARG A 294 24.30 13.74 13.04
C ARG A 294 25.02 14.06 11.73
N LEU A 295 26.09 14.83 11.82
CA LEU A 295 26.97 15.10 10.68
C LEU A 295 27.62 13.78 10.22
N ASN A 296 27.74 13.59 8.90
CA ASN A 296 28.35 12.39 8.30
C ASN A 296 27.63 11.06 8.58
N MET A 297 26.29 11.06 8.66
CA MET A 297 25.49 9.83 8.60
C MET A 297 25.73 9.10 7.27
N LYS A 298 26.71 8.20 7.25
CA LYS A 298 26.89 7.24 6.16
C LYS A 298 26.00 6.05 6.50
N ASN A 299 25.13 5.66 5.57
CA ASN A 299 24.49 4.35 5.66
C ASN A 299 25.59 3.31 5.80
N HIS A 300 25.62 2.59 6.92
CA HIS A 300 26.61 1.56 7.12
C HIS A 300 26.38 0.51 6.02
N PRO A 301 27.30 0.33 5.07
CA PRO A 301 27.13 -0.70 4.06
C PRO A 301 27.21 -2.06 4.76
N ARG A 302 26.71 -3.13 4.15
CA ARG A 302 26.92 -4.50 4.66
C ARG A 302 26.29 -4.73 6.03
N GLN A 303 25.04 -4.31 6.25
CA GLN A 303 24.28 -4.66 7.45
C GLN A 303 23.56 -6.01 7.34
N GLN A 304 23.53 -6.60 6.16
CA GLN A 304 22.78 -7.81 5.87
C GLN A 304 23.42 -9.04 6.48
N LEU A 305 22.63 -10.08 6.69
CA LEU A 305 23.14 -11.34 7.23
C LEU A 305 24.14 -12.00 6.27
N LEU A 306 23.74 -12.17 5.00
CA LEU A 306 24.64 -12.57 3.90
C LEU A 306 25.09 -11.33 3.13
N LEU A 307 26.40 -11.18 2.98
CA LEU A 307 26.98 -10.00 2.33
C LEU A 307 26.93 -10.08 0.80
N ASP A 308 27.01 -11.30 0.27
CA ASP A 308 26.94 -11.54 -1.16
C ASP A 308 25.49 -11.37 -1.66
N SER A 309 25.23 -10.28 -2.38
CA SER A 309 23.94 -10.02 -3.03
C SER A 309 23.56 -11.06 -4.09
N ALA A 310 24.53 -11.66 -4.79
CA ALA A 310 24.29 -12.68 -5.79
C ALA A 310 23.83 -13.98 -5.13
N LEU A 311 24.47 -14.38 -4.03
CA LEU A 311 24.05 -15.53 -3.23
C LEU A 311 22.62 -15.36 -2.70
N ARG A 312 22.28 -14.18 -2.17
CA ARG A 312 20.91 -13.89 -1.70
C ARG A 312 19.87 -13.97 -2.81
N LYS A 313 20.20 -13.46 -4.00
CA LYS A 313 19.35 -13.60 -5.19
C LYS A 313 19.16 -15.07 -5.58
N LEU A 314 20.23 -15.88 -5.55
CA LEU A 314 20.15 -17.31 -5.86
C LEU A 314 19.28 -18.08 -4.84
N ILE A 315 19.43 -17.79 -3.54
CA ILE A 315 18.57 -18.39 -2.50
C ILE A 315 17.10 -18.10 -2.80
N ARG A 316 16.73 -16.83 -3.05
CA ARG A 316 15.34 -16.46 -3.39
C ARG A 316 14.83 -17.17 -4.64
N GLN A 317 15.67 -17.40 -5.64
CA GLN A 317 15.30 -18.13 -6.85
C GLN A 317 15.05 -19.61 -6.60
N VAL A 318 15.85 -20.25 -5.73
CA VAL A 318 15.67 -21.67 -5.37
C VAL A 318 14.44 -21.84 -4.49
N VAL A 319 14.30 -21.00 -3.46
CA VAL A 319 13.22 -21.10 -2.47
C VAL A 319 11.84 -20.78 -3.07
N ASN A 320 11.77 -19.86 -4.04
CA ASN A 320 10.53 -19.50 -4.74
C ASN A 320 10.38 -20.18 -6.11
N ALA A 321 11.14 -21.24 -6.39
CA ALA A 321 11.02 -21.94 -7.66
C ALA A 321 9.58 -22.46 -7.83
N PRO A 322 8.97 -22.32 -9.03
CA PRO A 322 7.69 -22.95 -9.32
C PRO A 322 7.77 -24.44 -9.02
N LYS A 323 6.72 -25.01 -8.41
CA LYS A 323 6.64 -26.46 -8.23
C LYS A 323 6.62 -27.09 -9.61
N LEU A 324 7.70 -27.77 -10.00
CA LEU A 324 7.76 -28.48 -11.28
C LEU A 324 6.63 -29.51 -11.46
N GLU A 325 6.03 -29.94 -10.36
CA GLU A 325 4.89 -30.85 -10.31
C GLU A 325 3.63 -30.30 -10.98
N ASP A 326 3.40 -28.98 -10.97
CA ASP A 326 2.22 -28.37 -11.62
C ASP A 326 2.28 -28.46 -13.15
N SER A 327 3.44 -28.84 -13.72
CA SER A 327 3.65 -29.02 -15.17
C SER A 327 3.71 -30.48 -15.63
N LEU A 328 3.74 -31.45 -14.70
CA LEU A 328 3.91 -32.88 -15.01
C LEU A 328 2.59 -33.64 -15.21
N VAL A 329 1.43 -32.99 -15.01
CA VAL A 329 0.12 -33.63 -15.13
C VAL A 329 -0.79 -32.80 -16.02
N LYS A 330 -0.64 -32.98 -17.34
CA LYS A 330 -1.75 -32.88 -18.31
C LYS A 330 -1.37 -33.64 -19.58
N ASP A 331 -2.14 -34.69 -19.82
CA ASP A 331 -2.32 -35.40 -21.09
C ASP A 331 -1.17 -36.30 -21.55
N ILE A 332 -1.05 -37.47 -20.91
CA ILE A 332 -0.64 -38.69 -21.63
C ILE A 332 -1.93 -39.25 -22.25
N ASP A 333 -2.29 -38.75 -23.42
CA ASP A 333 -3.18 -39.47 -24.33
C ASP A 333 -2.31 -40.49 -25.09
N ASP A 334 -2.77 -41.73 -25.21
CA ASP A 334 -2.03 -42.94 -25.67
C ASP A 334 -1.69 -42.93 -27.18
N GLY A 335 -1.28 -41.77 -27.71
CA GLY A 335 -0.79 -41.59 -29.08
C GLY A 335 0.75 -41.57 -29.17
N PRO A 336 1.33 -41.88 -30.34
CA PRO A 336 2.77 -41.74 -30.56
C PRO A 336 3.21 -40.29 -30.27
N PRO A 337 4.31 -40.07 -29.53
CA PRO A 337 4.71 -38.75 -29.07
C PRO A 337 4.95 -37.83 -30.27
N SER A 338 4.19 -36.75 -30.35
CA SER A 338 4.46 -35.72 -31.35
C SER A 338 5.80 -35.06 -31.06
N ASN A 339 6.47 -34.51 -32.09
CA ASN A 339 7.71 -33.73 -31.92
C ASN A 339 7.57 -32.61 -30.86
N ALA A 340 6.37 -32.10 -30.61
CA ALA A 340 6.12 -31.09 -29.59
C ALA A 340 6.24 -31.64 -28.16
N ALA A 341 5.83 -32.89 -27.92
CA ALA A 341 5.96 -33.54 -26.61
C ALA A 341 7.43 -33.80 -26.24
N GLN A 342 8.25 -34.19 -27.24
CA GLN A 342 9.68 -34.38 -27.03
C GLN A 342 10.41 -33.05 -26.72
N ILE A 343 10.06 -31.97 -27.44
CA ILE A 343 10.61 -30.62 -27.18
C ILE A 343 10.26 -30.14 -25.76
N GLU A 344 9.04 -30.41 -25.30
CA GLU A 344 8.60 -30.02 -23.96
C GLU A 344 9.30 -30.84 -22.88
N LEU A 345 9.49 -32.14 -23.08
CA LEU A 345 10.25 -33.01 -22.16
C LEU A 345 11.71 -32.58 -22.06
N ASP A 346 12.35 -32.21 -23.18
CA ASP A 346 13.71 -31.67 -23.20
C ASP A 346 13.81 -30.33 -22.45
N ARG A 347 12.79 -29.45 -22.62
CA ARG A 347 12.70 -28.17 -21.92
C ARG A 347 12.59 -28.37 -20.41
N GLN A 348 11.73 -29.29 -19.97
CA GLN A 348 11.56 -29.63 -18.55
C GLN A 348 12.83 -30.24 -17.96
N SER A 349 13.47 -31.15 -18.69
CA SER A 349 14.73 -31.77 -18.28
C SER A 349 15.83 -30.72 -18.07
N ARG A 350 15.93 -29.73 -18.96
CA ARG A 350 16.86 -28.59 -18.79
C ARG A 350 16.52 -27.75 -17.56
N GLN A 351 15.24 -27.48 -17.31
CA GLN A 351 14.82 -26.73 -16.12
C GLN A 351 15.17 -27.44 -14.81
N VAL A 352 15.06 -28.77 -14.76
CA VAL A 352 15.49 -29.56 -13.60
C VAL A 352 17.00 -29.44 -13.40
N VAL A 353 17.78 -29.64 -14.46
CA VAL A 353 19.25 -29.54 -14.41
C VAL A 353 19.68 -28.14 -13.96
N ASP A 354 19.09 -27.09 -14.53
CA ASP A 354 19.36 -25.71 -14.15
C ASP A 354 18.99 -25.42 -12.68
N HIS A 355 17.88 -25.99 -12.20
CA HIS A 355 17.46 -25.82 -10.80
C HIS A 355 18.43 -26.51 -9.83
N LEU A 356 18.84 -27.75 -10.13
CA LEU A 356 19.83 -28.48 -9.33
C LEU A 356 21.19 -27.78 -9.33
N ALA A 357 21.64 -27.27 -10.48
CA ALA A 357 22.87 -26.48 -10.56
C ALA A 357 22.81 -25.20 -9.70
N ARG A 358 21.63 -24.55 -9.60
CA ARG A 358 21.43 -23.41 -8.70
C ARG A 358 21.49 -23.82 -7.23
N ILE A 359 20.91 -24.96 -6.86
CA ILE A 359 21.01 -25.50 -5.50
C ILE A 359 22.48 -25.73 -5.12
N ASP A 360 23.28 -26.33 -6.01
CA ASP A 360 24.70 -26.55 -5.79
C ASP A 360 25.48 -25.24 -5.64
N ALA A 361 25.17 -24.24 -6.47
CA ALA A 361 25.75 -22.91 -6.35
C ALA A 361 25.41 -22.22 -5.03
N VAL A 362 24.15 -22.34 -4.56
CA VAL A 362 23.73 -21.83 -3.24
C VAL A 362 24.46 -22.56 -2.12
N TYR A 363 24.55 -23.89 -2.18
CA TYR A 363 25.29 -24.68 -1.19
C TYR A 363 26.75 -24.24 -1.11
N ALA A 364 27.43 -24.12 -2.25
CA ALA A 364 28.82 -23.67 -2.31
C ALA A 364 29.01 -22.25 -1.76
N GLY A 365 28.05 -21.35 -1.99
CA GLY A 365 28.05 -20.00 -1.43
C GLY A 365 27.83 -20.00 0.08
N LEU A 366 26.80 -20.71 0.57
CA LEU A 366 26.49 -20.82 1.99
C LEU A 366 27.62 -21.47 2.78
N ARG A 367 28.31 -22.46 2.21
CA ARG A 367 29.42 -23.14 2.88
C ARG A 367 30.59 -22.21 3.20
N LYS A 368 30.82 -21.18 2.38
CA LYS A 368 31.83 -20.14 2.63
C LYS A 368 31.47 -19.25 3.82
N GLU A 369 30.17 -19.10 4.11
CA GLU A 369 29.65 -18.26 5.19
C GLU A 369 29.47 -19.06 6.49
N CYS A 370 28.79 -20.20 6.41
CA CYS A 370 28.53 -21.11 7.51
C CYS A 370 28.23 -22.53 7.00
N GLU A 371 29.08 -23.50 7.33
CA GLU A 371 28.93 -24.89 6.88
C GLU A 371 27.63 -25.54 7.38
N ALA A 372 27.24 -25.31 8.64
CA ALA A 372 25.98 -25.81 9.19
C ALA A 372 24.75 -25.25 8.45
N LEU A 373 24.79 -23.99 8.03
CA LEU A 373 23.73 -23.37 7.22
C LEU A 373 23.65 -24.00 5.82
N ALA A 374 24.79 -24.31 5.22
CA ALA A 374 24.84 -24.98 3.92
C ALA A 374 24.24 -26.39 3.99
N HIS A 375 24.59 -27.18 5.02
CA HIS A 375 24.00 -28.51 5.23
C HIS A 375 22.50 -28.43 5.48
N PHE A 376 22.05 -27.51 6.33
CA PHE A 376 20.62 -27.30 6.58
C PHE A 376 19.86 -26.92 5.31
N PHE A 377 20.47 -26.13 4.42
CA PHE A 377 19.90 -25.83 3.10
C PHE A 377 19.79 -27.07 2.22
N LEU A 378 20.85 -27.88 2.16
CA LEU A 378 20.90 -29.09 1.34
C LEU A 378 19.90 -30.17 1.82
N GLU A 379 19.66 -30.28 3.13
CA GLU A 379 18.63 -31.17 3.66
C GLU A 379 17.21 -30.79 3.22
N ALA A 380 16.97 -29.48 3.09
CA ALA A 380 15.65 -28.95 2.72
C ALA A 380 15.42 -28.87 1.21
N TYR A 381 16.45 -28.52 0.43
CA TYR A 381 16.34 -28.22 -1.01
C TYR A 381 17.26 -29.05 -1.90
N GLY A 382 18.13 -29.90 -1.34
CA GLY A 382 19.11 -30.69 -2.08
C GLY A 382 18.48 -31.71 -3.03
N ALA A 383 19.33 -32.31 -3.87
CA ALA A 383 18.92 -33.31 -4.86
C ALA A 383 18.12 -34.49 -4.26
N ILE A 384 18.44 -34.91 -3.02
CA ILE A 384 17.72 -35.98 -2.32
C ILE A 384 16.30 -35.53 -1.90
N ALA A 385 16.15 -34.30 -1.40
CA ALA A 385 14.83 -33.77 -1.05
C ALA A 385 13.97 -33.60 -2.32
N TYR A 386 14.61 -33.10 -3.38
CA TYR A 386 14.01 -32.95 -4.70
C TYR A 386 13.56 -34.29 -5.30
N SER A 387 14.44 -35.31 -5.31
CA SER A 387 14.11 -36.64 -5.86
C SER A 387 13.00 -37.34 -5.09
N LYS A 388 12.89 -37.08 -3.79
CA LYS A 388 11.81 -37.58 -2.93
C LYS A 388 10.53 -36.75 -3.00
N ARG A 389 10.49 -35.70 -3.83
CA ARG A 389 9.36 -34.76 -3.94
C ARG A 389 8.97 -34.17 -2.57
N LYS A 390 9.95 -34.01 -1.68
CA LYS A 390 9.72 -33.48 -0.34
C LYS A 390 9.75 -31.96 -0.40
N SER A 391 8.60 -31.34 -0.17
CA SER A 391 8.53 -29.89 0.01
C SER A 391 9.25 -29.48 1.30
N ALA A 392 10.06 -28.43 1.24
CA ALA A 392 10.66 -27.85 2.44
C ALA A 392 9.55 -27.33 3.40
N PRO A 393 9.69 -27.52 4.72
CA PRO A 393 8.75 -26.95 5.68
C PRO A 393 8.65 -25.43 5.54
N SER A 394 7.44 -24.87 5.71
CA SER A 394 7.21 -23.43 5.55
C SER A 394 8.05 -22.56 6.49
N ALA A 395 8.38 -23.07 7.68
CA ALA A 395 9.31 -22.43 8.61
C ALA A 395 10.73 -22.30 8.02
N THR A 396 11.24 -23.38 7.42
CA THR A 396 12.55 -23.41 6.74
C THR A 396 12.57 -22.47 5.54
N THR A 397 11.52 -22.45 4.73
CA THR A 397 11.36 -21.50 3.61
C THR A 397 11.43 -20.05 4.08
N ARG A 398 10.63 -19.67 5.07
CA ARG A 398 10.63 -18.30 5.60
C ARG A 398 11.99 -17.92 6.19
N PHE A 399 12.65 -18.85 6.88
CA PHE A 399 13.97 -18.62 7.44
C PHE A 399 15.01 -18.32 6.37
N PHE A 400 15.09 -19.10 5.28
CA PHE A 400 16.03 -18.81 4.19
C PHE A 400 15.70 -17.51 3.45
N LEU A 401 14.42 -17.13 3.34
CA LEU A 401 14.04 -15.82 2.80
C LEU A 401 14.49 -14.67 3.72
N GLN A 402 14.38 -14.82 5.04
CA GLN A 402 14.90 -13.85 6.01
C GLN A 402 16.43 -13.75 5.98
N ILE A 403 17.14 -14.88 5.86
CA ILE A 403 18.60 -14.90 5.69
C ILE A 403 19.01 -14.17 4.40
N ALA A 404 18.22 -14.34 3.34
CA ALA A 404 18.48 -13.74 2.03
C ALA A 404 17.93 -12.32 1.91
N ALA A 405 17.41 -11.71 2.97
CA ALA A 405 16.79 -10.39 2.92
C ALA A 405 17.82 -9.28 2.62
N GLU A 406 17.36 -8.14 2.08
CA GLU A 406 18.20 -6.94 1.82
C GLU A 406 18.36 -6.04 3.06
N GLU A 407 17.60 -6.36 4.08
CA GLU A 407 17.46 -5.70 5.35
C GLU A 407 18.63 -5.98 6.31
N SER A 408 18.81 -5.09 7.29
CA SER A 408 19.81 -5.26 8.34
C SER A 408 19.54 -6.52 9.16
N VAL A 409 20.58 -7.26 9.52
CA VAL A 409 20.49 -8.39 10.47
C VAL A 409 19.82 -7.96 11.78
N LEU A 410 19.97 -6.69 12.19
CA LEU A 410 19.38 -6.17 13.41
C LEU A 410 17.85 -6.01 13.36
N GLN A 411 17.24 -6.06 12.18
CA GLN A 411 15.78 -6.17 12.07
C GLN A 411 15.30 -7.58 12.43
N MET A 412 16.13 -8.60 12.19
CA MET A 412 15.84 -9.98 12.57
C MET A 412 16.29 -10.29 14.01
N ILE A 413 17.43 -9.74 14.43
CA ILE A 413 18.07 -9.97 15.74
C ILE A 413 18.45 -8.61 16.33
N ASN A 414 17.49 -7.93 16.94
CA ASN A 414 17.75 -6.68 17.66
C ASN A 414 18.59 -6.92 18.93
N GLY A 415 18.96 -5.86 19.66
CA GLY A 415 19.82 -5.98 20.85
C GLY A 415 19.27 -6.92 21.93
N ALA A 416 17.95 -6.87 22.20
CA ALA A 416 17.32 -7.76 23.18
C ALA A 416 17.32 -9.22 22.69
N ALA A 417 16.93 -9.45 21.44
CA ALA A 417 16.93 -10.77 20.82
C ALA A 417 18.35 -11.38 20.74
N LEU A 418 19.38 -10.55 20.56
CA LEU A 418 20.78 -10.99 20.59
C LEU A 418 21.19 -11.45 21.99
N ALA A 419 20.77 -10.72 23.04
CA ALA A 419 21.01 -11.14 24.43
C ALA A 419 20.33 -12.49 24.71
N ASP A 420 19.08 -12.66 24.31
CA ASP A 420 18.34 -13.91 24.45
C ASP A 420 19.01 -15.07 23.68
N LEU A 421 19.49 -14.80 22.46
CA LEU A 421 20.21 -15.78 21.65
C LEU A 421 21.52 -16.21 22.30
N ASN A 422 22.28 -15.27 22.87
CA ASN A 422 23.51 -15.58 23.59
C ASN A 422 23.24 -16.37 24.87
N ASP A 423 22.18 -16.05 25.61
CA ASP A 423 21.75 -16.79 26.80
C ASP A 423 21.27 -18.21 26.44
N PHE A 424 20.61 -18.39 25.29
CA PHE A 424 20.33 -19.73 24.75
C PHE A 424 21.62 -20.49 24.39
N LEU A 425 22.57 -19.83 23.72
CA LEU A 425 23.84 -20.42 23.29
C LEU A 425 24.74 -20.85 24.45
N ALA A 426 24.57 -20.27 25.65
CA ALA A 426 25.28 -20.68 26.86
C ALA A 426 24.87 -22.09 27.34
N ALA A 427 23.63 -22.50 27.07
CA ALA A 427 23.11 -23.83 27.43
C ALA A 427 22.02 -24.28 26.44
N PRO A 428 22.40 -24.66 25.19
CA PRO A 428 21.47 -24.96 24.13
C PRO A 428 20.72 -26.26 24.46
N HIS A 429 19.41 -26.14 24.69
CA HIS A 429 18.57 -27.29 25.04
C HIS A 429 17.12 -27.04 24.57
N PRO A 430 16.37 -28.07 24.13
CA PRO A 430 14.97 -27.90 23.69
C PRO A 430 14.06 -27.19 24.69
N LYS A 431 14.28 -27.42 26.00
CA LYS A 431 13.54 -26.76 27.09
C LYS A 431 13.76 -25.23 27.16
N HIS A 432 14.84 -24.71 26.58
CA HIS A 432 15.18 -23.30 26.59
C HIS A 432 14.78 -22.58 25.29
N LEU A 433 14.12 -23.25 24.34
CA LEU A 433 13.73 -22.66 23.06
C LEU A 433 12.87 -21.40 23.19
N THR A 434 12.12 -21.26 24.30
CA THR A 434 11.30 -20.06 24.57
C THR A 434 12.13 -18.79 24.68
N LYS A 435 13.43 -18.86 24.98
CA LYS A 435 14.33 -17.70 24.92
C LYS A 435 14.39 -17.11 23.52
N LEU A 436 14.18 -17.91 22.47
CA LEU A 436 14.27 -17.46 21.08
C LEU A 436 12.94 -16.95 20.50
N LEU A 437 11.90 -16.74 21.33
CA LEU A 437 10.61 -16.21 20.85
C LEU A 437 10.74 -14.83 20.19
N SER A 438 11.74 -14.05 20.59
CA SER A 438 12.10 -12.76 20.00
C SER A 438 12.66 -12.88 18.57
N ILE A 439 12.97 -14.09 18.10
CA ILE A 439 13.40 -14.41 16.72
C ILE A 439 12.46 -15.47 16.12
N PRO A 440 11.22 -15.11 15.71
CA PRO A 440 10.15 -16.07 15.42
C PRO A 440 10.47 -17.08 14.31
N GLY A 441 11.19 -16.64 13.27
CA GLY A 441 11.60 -17.51 12.16
C GLY A 441 12.55 -18.62 12.62
N LEU A 442 13.52 -18.28 13.47
CA LEU A 442 14.49 -19.20 14.02
C LEU A 442 13.85 -20.15 15.05
N TYR A 443 13.01 -19.63 15.94
CA TYR A 443 12.25 -20.44 16.90
C TYR A 443 11.45 -21.55 16.22
N ARG A 444 10.72 -21.20 15.15
CA ARG A 444 9.90 -22.17 14.40
C ARG A 444 10.75 -23.23 13.69
N VAL A 445 11.93 -22.86 13.19
CA VAL A 445 12.87 -23.83 12.59
C VAL A 445 13.34 -24.82 13.64
N LEU A 446 13.78 -24.34 14.80
CA LEU A 446 14.32 -25.18 15.87
C LEU A 446 13.25 -26.08 16.49
N LEU A 447 12.01 -25.58 16.63
CA LEU A 447 10.87 -26.38 17.12
C LEU A 447 10.57 -27.57 16.20
N ALA A 448 10.83 -27.43 14.89
CA ALA A 448 10.62 -28.49 13.91
C ALA A 448 11.78 -29.48 13.81
N GLN A 449 12.91 -29.25 14.48
CA GLN A 449 14.08 -30.14 14.44
C GLN A 449 14.06 -31.18 15.56
N SER A 450 14.48 -32.40 15.23
CA SER A 450 14.70 -33.46 16.22
C SER A 450 15.99 -33.29 17.00
N ARG A 451 17.01 -32.60 16.43
CA ARG A 451 18.33 -32.42 17.04
C ARG A 451 18.83 -30.99 16.86
N ILE A 452 18.77 -30.20 17.93
CA ILE A 452 19.20 -28.80 17.95
C ILE A 452 20.73 -28.68 17.83
N ASP A 453 21.50 -29.65 18.34
CA ASP A 453 22.97 -29.59 18.37
C ASP A 453 23.59 -29.33 17.00
N SER A 454 22.98 -29.88 15.93
CA SER A 454 23.41 -29.70 14.55
C SER A 454 23.33 -28.25 14.05
N LEU A 455 22.47 -27.44 14.69
CA LEU A 455 22.22 -26.04 14.33
C LEU A 455 22.94 -25.05 15.24
N VAL A 456 23.57 -25.48 16.34
CA VAL A 456 24.33 -24.59 17.23
C VAL A 456 25.40 -23.77 16.49
N PRO A 457 26.19 -24.33 15.54
CA PRO A 457 27.15 -23.52 14.78
C PRO A 457 26.48 -22.44 13.91
N LEU A 458 25.29 -22.71 13.38
CA LEU A 458 24.49 -21.71 12.65
C LEU A 458 24.02 -20.60 13.59
N LEU A 459 23.58 -20.94 14.80
CA LEU A 459 23.14 -19.97 15.81
C LEU A 459 24.29 -19.05 16.24
N GLN A 460 25.48 -19.60 16.44
CA GLN A 460 26.68 -18.83 16.74
C GLN A 460 27.05 -17.88 15.59
N TRP A 461 26.95 -18.36 14.35
CA TRP A 461 27.18 -17.51 13.17
C TRP A 461 26.19 -16.33 13.11
N LEU A 462 24.90 -16.56 13.38
CA LEU A 462 23.89 -15.51 13.47
C LEU A 462 24.23 -14.49 14.56
N ALA A 463 24.55 -14.95 15.77
CA ALA A 463 24.88 -14.10 16.91
C ALA A 463 26.12 -13.24 16.64
N ASN A 464 27.18 -13.84 16.08
CA ASN A 464 28.41 -13.14 15.72
C ASN A 464 28.15 -12.07 14.67
N ARG A 465 27.35 -12.39 13.65
CA ARG A 465 27.01 -11.44 12.59
C ARG A 465 26.22 -10.25 13.12
N ALA A 466 25.20 -10.50 13.95
CA ALA A 466 24.41 -9.46 14.59
C ALA A 466 25.27 -8.60 15.53
N THR A 467 26.14 -9.22 16.32
CA THR A 467 27.07 -8.52 17.23
C THR A 467 27.98 -7.57 16.45
N ASN A 468 28.59 -8.03 15.36
CA ASN A 468 29.47 -7.21 14.55
C ASN A 468 28.74 -5.99 13.95
N VAL A 469 27.55 -6.20 13.37
CA VAL A 469 26.76 -5.11 12.80
C VAL A 469 26.30 -4.13 13.89
N LEU A 470 25.93 -4.62 15.07
CA LEU A 470 25.57 -3.76 16.20
C LEU A 470 26.77 -2.91 16.64
N GLN A 471 27.95 -3.51 16.80
CA GLN A 471 29.18 -2.78 17.17
C GLN A 471 29.58 -1.74 16.14
N GLU A 472 29.47 -2.08 14.85
CA GLU A 472 29.73 -1.18 13.72
C GLU A 472 28.77 0.03 13.67
N LEU A 473 27.53 -0.14 14.15
CA LEU A 473 26.52 0.91 14.21
C LEU A 473 26.51 1.69 15.54
N SER A 474 27.08 1.13 16.60
CA SER A 474 27.18 1.77 17.91
C SER A 474 28.16 2.95 17.86
N VAL A 475 27.62 4.15 18.08
CA VAL A 475 28.42 5.40 18.15
C VAL A 475 29.03 5.59 19.55
N GLU A 476 28.47 4.94 20.57
CA GLU A 476 28.94 4.99 21.96
C GLU A 476 29.40 3.59 22.40
N HIS A 477 30.66 3.47 22.83
CA HIS A 477 31.20 2.24 23.42
C HIS A 477 30.74 2.07 24.87
N LEU A 478 29.42 2.10 25.11
CA LEU A 478 28.87 1.67 26.39
C LEU A 478 28.81 0.13 26.39
N PRO A 479 29.42 -0.56 27.38
CA PRO A 479 29.34 -2.01 27.44
C PRO A 479 27.89 -2.45 27.59
N LEU A 480 27.45 -3.41 26.76
CA LEU A 480 26.13 -4.07 26.79
C LEU A 480 25.93 -4.95 28.04
N SER A 481 26.53 -4.59 29.17
CA SER A 481 26.48 -5.34 30.41
C SER A 481 25.18 -5.03 31.16
N GLY A 482 24.24 -5.97 31.10
CA GLY A 482 23.09 -6.04 31.99
C GLY A 482 21.78 -5.89 31.22
N GLY A 483 21.08 -7.02 31.02
CA GLY A 483 19.68 -7.00 30.60
C GLY A 483 18.85 -6.09 31.51
N ALA A 484 17.72 -5.63 30.99
CA ALA A 484 16.73 -4.78 31.65
C ALA A 484 16.08 -5.44 32.89
N GLY A 485 16.88 -5.71 33.91
CA GLY A 485 16.51 -6.34 35.18
C GLY A 485 17.02 -5.57 36.41
N ALA A 486 17.73 -4.45 36.23
CA ALA A 486 17.86 -3.49 37.32
C ALA A 486 16.53 -2.77 37.44
N ALA A 487 15.72 -3.18 38.43
CA ALA A 487 14.57 -2.42 38.88
C ALA A 487 15.03 -0.97 39.09
N VAL A 488 14.57 -0.08 38.21
CA VAL A 488 14.57 1.35 38.51
C VAL A 488 13.79 1.44 39.82
N PRO A 489 14.37 1.97 40.91
CA PRO A 489 13.61 2.18 42.13
C PRO A 489 12.38 2.98 41.72
N GLU A 490 11.20 2.65 42.24
CA GLU A 490 9.99 3.46 42.10
C GLU A 490 10.27 4.86 42.67
N SER A 491 10.98 5.70 41.93
CA SER A 491 11.10 7.12 42.21
C SER A 491 9.81 7.73 41.72
N ASP A 492 8.88 7.81 42.66
CA ASP A 492 7.72 8.67 42.75
C ASP A 492 7.70 9.77 41.67
N TRP A 493 7.14 9.46 40.51
CA TRP A 493 6.80 10.45 39.48
C TRP A 493 5.42 11.08 39.76
N LYS A 494 4.80 10.73 40.90
CA LYS A 494 3.60 11.38 41.41
C LYS A 494 4.00 12.58 42.28
N VAL A 495 3.74 13.75 41.71
CA VAL A 495 3.52 15.04 42.37
C VAL A 495 4.77 15.78 42.89
N SER A 496 5.12 16.83 42.15
CA SER A 496 5.13 18.17 42.73
C SER A 496 4.78 19.18 41.64
N SER A 497 3.61 19.80 41.78
CA SER A 497 3.25 21.01 41.03
C SER A 497 4.21 22.13 41.43
N PRO A 498 4.75 22.92 40.50
CA PRO A 498 5.26 24.22 40.88
C PRO A 498 4.08 25.16 41.03
N ASP A 499 3.86 25.65 42.25
CA ASP A 499 3.20 26.94 42.45
C ASP A 499 3.97 27.99 41.65
N THR A 500 3.32 28.58 40.65
CA THR A 500 3.78 29.84 40.09
C THR A 500 2.57 30.67 39.68
N THR A 501 2.14 31.49 40.62
CA THR A 501 1.48 32.76 40.38
C THR A 501 2.33 33.60 39.43
N ALA A 502 1.90 33.80 38.19
CA ALA A 502 2.35 34.91 37.37
C ALA A 502 1.31 35.26 36.31
N SER A 503 0.82 36.49 36.40
CA SER A 503 -0.10 37.11 35.46
C SER A 503 0.52 37.26 34.08
N CYS A 504 -0.26 37.04 33.02
CA CYS A 504 -0.07 37.78 31.78
C CYS A 504 -1.41 38.10 31.13
N LEU A 505 -1.68 39.40 31.25
CA LEU A 505 -2.73 40.23 30.70
C LEU A 505 -3.07 39.92 29.24
N SER A 506 -4.37 39.84 28.96
CA SER A 506 -4.91 40.17 27.63
C SER A 506 -4.69 41.65 27.32
N PRO A 507 -4.70 42.03 26.04
CA PRO A 507 -5.26 43.33 25.73
C PRO A 507 -6.22 43.33 24.53
N PHE A 508 -7.38 43.96 24.79
CA PHE A 508 -8.33 44.63 23.89
C PHE A 508 -9.43 43.83 23.17
N GLU A 509 -10.57 43.71 23.88
CA GLU A 509 -11.87 44.20 23.38
C GLU A 509 -11.78 45.70 23.01
N ILE A 510 -12.42 46.11 21.91
CA ILE A 510 -13.20 47.35 21.85
C ILE A 510 -14.52 47.06 21.12
N ARG A 511 -15.62 47.19 21.87
CA ARG A 511 -17.05 47.29 21.50
C ARG A 511 -17.39 48.69 20.93
N PRO A 512 -18.60 49.05 20.48
CA PRO A 512 -19.88 48.32 20.40
C PRO A 512 -20.43 48.11 18.98
#